data_AF-A0AA42PA83-F1
#
_entry.id   AF-A0AA42PA83-F1
#
_cell.length_a   1.000
_cell.length_b   1.000
_cell.length_c   1.000
_cell.angle_alpha   90.00
_cell.angle_beta   90.00
_cell.angle_gamma   90.00
#
_symmetry.space_group_name_H-M   'P 1'
#
loop_
_entity.id
_entity.type
_entity.pdbx_description
1 polymer ?
#
loop_
_entity_poly.entity_id
_entity_poly.type
_entity_poly.pdbx_seq_one_letter_code
_entity_poly.pdbx_strand_id
1 'polypeptide(L)'
;MTINWSQLKTAEDKAADAALAARQQWKSDRAAAVAAIKVTTQAGNTFDGDEVSQARMARAILGLQSSASETVTWVLADNKVIQATATELGEALALAGAEQARLWVQA
;
A
#
# COMPACT_ATOMS: atom_id res chain seq x y z
N MET A 1 -48.07 20.60 -11.60
CA MET A 1 -46.77 19.93 -11.41
C MET A 1 -46.52 19.08 -12.64
N THR A 2 -45.61 19.49 -13.52
CA THR A 2 -45.25 18.70 -14.69
C THR A 2 -44.06 17.83 -14.29
N ILE A 3 -44.27 16.52 -14.18
CA ILE A 3 -43.15 15.59 -13.95
C ILE A 3 -42.23 15.69 -15.16
N ASN A 4 -40.96 15.99 -14.93
CA ASN A 4 -39.97 16.00 -16.01
C ASN A 4 -39.50 14.57 -16.27
N TRP A 5 -40.16 13.91 -17.22
CA TRP A 5 -39.88 12.53 -17.62
C TRP A 5 -38.48 12.34 -18.22
N SER A 6 -37.78 13.42 -18.62
CA SER A 6 -36.41 13.34 -19.15
C SER A 6 -35.34 13.06 -18.10
N GLN A 7 -35.71 13.00 -16.81
CA GLN A 7 -34.79 12.76 -15.69
C GLN A 7 -35.03 11.41 -14.98
N LEU A 8 -35.92 10.57 -15.52
CA LEU A 8 -36.19 9.25 -14.95
C LEU A 8 -35.02 8.30 -15.23
N LYS A 9 -34.29 7.93 -14.18
CA LYS A 9 -33.32 6.83 -14.23
C LYS A 9 -34.03 5.49 -14.33
N THR A 10 -33.67 4.72 -15.36
CA THR A 10 -34.11 3.34 -15.54
C THR A 10 -33.55 2.44 -14.44
N ALA A 11 -34.04 1.20 -14.35
CA ALA A 11 -33.45 0.21 -13.46
C ALA A 11 -31.98 -0.09 -13.83
N GLU A 12 -31.65 -0.03 -15.13
CA GLU A 12 -30.30 -0.22 -15.64
C GLU A 12 -29.37 0.93 -15.21
N ASP A 13 -29.84 2.19 -15.30
CA ASP A 13 -29.07 3.35 -14.83
C ASP A 13 -28.75 3.24 -13.33
N LYS A 14 -29.73 2.80 -12.53
CA LYS A 14 -29.53 2.59 -11.08
C LYS A 14 -28.54 1.47 -10.80
N ALA A 15 -28.59 0.37 -11.57
CA ALA A 15 -27.64 -0.73 -11.44
C ALA A 15 -26.21 -0.30 -11.83
N ALA A 16 -26.07 0.50 -12.89
CA ALA A 16 -24.79 1.06 -13.32
C ALA A 16 -24.21 2.01 -12.27
N ASP A 17 -25.04 2.90 -11.70
CA ASP A 17 -24.63 3.80 -10.60
C ASP A 17 -24.16 3.00 -9.38
N ALA A 18 -24.90 1.96 -9.00
CA ALA A 18 -24.56 1.11 -7.87
C ALA A 18 -23.23 0.35 -8.11
N ALA A 19 -23.02 -0.18 -9.31
CA ALA A 19 -21.77 -0.83 -9.69
C ALA A 19 -20.58 0.14 -9.66
N LEU A 20 -20.78 1.38 -10.13
CA LEU A 20 -19.76 2.42 -10.06
C LEU A 20 -19.43 2.78 -8.60
N ALA A 21 -20.45 2.96 -7.75
CA ALA A 21 -20.27 3.25 -6.34
C ALA A 21 -19.50 2.13 -5.62
N ALA A 22 -19.88 0.86 -5.85
CA ALA A 22 -19.18 -0.29 -5.31
C ALA A 22 -17.71 -0.34 -5.76
N ARG A 23 -17.44 -0.04 -7.04
CA ARG A 23 -16.07 0.02 -7.57
C ARG A 23 -15.23 1.11 -6.91
N GLN A 24 -15.80 2.29 -6.65
CA GLN A 24 -15.09 3.37 -5.97
C GLN A 24 -14.82 3.04 -4.51
N GLN A 25 -15.81 2.44 -3.83
CA GLN A 25 -15.63 1.98 -2.46
C GLN A 25 -14.49 0.96 -2.36
N TRP A 26 -14.50 -0.05 -3.23
CA TRP A 26 -13.41 -1.05 -3.28
C TRP A 26 -12.03 -0.41 -3.52
N LYS A 27 -11.94 0.58 -4.41
CA LYS A 27 -10.68 1.31 -4.64
C LYS A 27 -10.21 2.05 -3.38
N SER A 28 -11.13 2.70 -2.68
CA SER A 28 -10.86 3.41 -1.43
C SER A 28 -10.40 2.46 -0.33
N ASP A 29 -11.12 1.36 -0.13
CA ASP A 29 -10.80 0.36 0.89
C ASP A 29 -9.44 -0.28 0.63
N ARG A 30 -9.16 -0.61 -0.63
CA ARG A 30 -7.86 -1.13 -1.03
C ARG A 30 -6.74 -0.11 -0.81
N ALA A 31 -6.96 1.16 -1.12
CA ALA A 31 -5.97 2.21 -0.88
C ALA A 31 -5.67 2.36 0.63
N ALA A 32 -6.71 2.32 1.47
CA ALA A 32 -6.56 2.33 2.93
C ALA A 32 -5.82 1.09 3.44
N ALA A 33 -6.12 -0.09 2.89
CA ALA A 33 -5.43 -1.33 3.23
C ALA A 33 -3.95 -1.29 2.84
N VAL A 34 -3.61 -0.76 1.65
CA VAL A 34 -2.21 -0.58 1.21
C VAL A 34 -1.47 0.41 2.11
N ALA A 35 -2.11 1.51 2.48
CA ALA A 35 -1.53 2.50 3.40
C ALA A 35 -1.29 1.95 4.82
N ALA A 36 -2.02 0.89 5.20
CA ALA A 36 -1.92 0.25 6.50
C ALA A 36 -0.97 -0.97 6.53
N ILE A 37 -0.32 -1.32 5.42
CA ILE A 37 0.58 -2.47 5.37
C ILE A 37 1.70 -2.30 6.40
N LYS A 38 1.87 -3.33 7.23
CA LYS A 38 3.02 -3.50 8.13
C LYS A 38 3.57 -4.90 7.96
N VAL A 39 4.89 -5.02 7.89
CA VAL A 39 5.57 -6.30 7.68
C VAL A 39 6.65 -6.48 8.72
N THR A 40 6.76 -7.70 9.25
CA THR A 40 7.77 -8.06 10.25
C THR A 40 8.80 -8.97 9.61
N THR A 41 10.07 -8.57 9.69
CA THR A 41 11.21 -9.33 9.15
C THR A 41 11.58 -10.50 10.08
N GLN A 42 12.44 -11.40 9.61
CA GLN A 42 13.02 -12.47 10.42
C GLN A 42 13.79 -11.95 11.65
N ALA A 43 14.35 -10.74 11.58
CA ALA A 43 15.00 -10.08 12.71
C ALA A 43 14.00 -9.57 13.78
N GLY A 44 12.70 -9.67 13.52
CA GLY A 44 11.64 -9.26 14.44
C GLY A 44 11.27 -7.78 14.37
N ASN A 45 11.85 -7.02 13.43
CA ASN A 45 11.54 -5.60 13.25
C ASN A 45 10.32 -5.42 12.35
N THR A 46 9.39 -4.55 12.74
CA THR A 46 8.18 -4.24 11.96
C THR A 46 8.33 -2.93 11.20
N PHE A 47 8.23 -3.00 9.88
CA PHE A 47 8.34 -1.88 8.96
C PHE A 47 6.95 -1.47 8.45
N ASP A 48 6.77 -0.17 8.19
CA ASP A 48 5.68 0.28 7.33
C ASP A 48 5.94 -0.20 5.90
N GLY A 49 4.90 -0.72 5.24
CA GLY A 49 4.99 -1.35 3.93
C GLY A 49 4.10 -0.69 2.87
N ASP A 50 3.63 0.54 3.11
CA ASP A 50 2.95 1.34 2.10
C ASP A 50 3.86 1.66 0.90
N GLU A 51 3.30 2.19 -0.18
CA GLU A 51 4.05 2.47 -1.42
C GLU A 51 5.21 3.46 -1.20
N VAL A 52 5.03 4.43 -0.30
CA VAL A 52 6.07 5.40 0.05
C VAL A 52 7.23 4.73 0.77
N SER A 53 6.93 3.83 1.71
CA SER A 53 7.92 3.07 2.47
C SER A 53 8.66 2.09 1.57
N GLN A 54 7.96 1.40 0.65
CA GLN A 54 8.61 0.54 -0.35
C GLN A 54 9.58 1.32 -1.23
N ALA A 55 9.19 2.49 -1.74
CA ALA A 55 10.07 3.36 -2.51
C ALA A 55 11.27 3.85 -1.67
N ARG A 56 11.07 4.13 -0.37
CA ARG A 56 12.14 4.53 0.55
C ARG A 56 13.11 3.37 0.81
N MET A 57 12.61 2.15 0.99
CA MET A 57 13.43 0.93 1.16
C MET A 57 14.30 0.71 -0.09
N ALA A 58 13.69 0.75 -1.28
CA ALA A 58 14.40 0.58 -2.54
C ALA A 58 15.53 1.62 -2.71
N ARG A 59 15.27 2.90 -2.43
CA ARG A 59 16.29 3.96 -2.48
C ARG A 59 17.39 3.74 -1.43
N ALA A 60 17.04 3.32 -0.22
CA ALA A 60 18.01 3.06 0.85
C ALA A 60 18.92 1.88 0.50
N ILE A 61 18.37 0.81 -0.08
CA ILE A 61 19.14 -0.35 -0.57
C ILE A 61 20.14 0.10 -1.64
N LEU A 62 19.70 0.87 -2.65
CA LEU A 62 20.59 1.41 -3.68
C LEU A 62 21.68 2.31 -3.09
N GLY A 63 21.31 3.17 -2.13
CA GLY A 63 22.25 4.03 -1.41
C GLY A 63 23.33 3.21 -0.69
N LEU A 64 22.94 2.19 0.06
CA LEU A 64 23.86 1.30 0.77
C LEU A 64 24.79 0.57 -0.20
N GLN A 65 24.27 0.01 -1.29
CA GLN A 65 25.06 -0.67 -2.33
C GLN A 65 26.08 0.25 -3.02
N SER A 66 25.79 1.55 -3.09
CA SER A 66 26.69 2.56 -3.67
C SER A 66 27.70 3.15 -2.68
N SER A 67 27.62 2.77 -1.41
CA SER A 67 28.41 3.36 -0.32
C SER A 67 29.30 2.33 0.36
N ALA A 68 30.24 2.80 1.21
CA ALA A 68 30.99 1.94 2.12
C ALA A 68 30.23 1.64 3.44
N SER A 69 29.01 2.16 3.61
CA SER A 69 28.22 1.95 4.82
C SER A 69 27.43 0.65 4.74
N GLU A 70 27.49 -0.16 5.79
CA GLU A 70 26.76 -1.43 5.89
C GLU A 70 25.30 -1.24 6.34
N THR A 71 25.00 -0.11 6.97
CA THR A 71 23.69 0.20 7.55
C THR A 71 23.25 1.63 7.29
N VAL A 72 21.94 1.86 7.37
CA VAL A 72 21.31 3.18 7.36
C VAL A 72 20.44 3.35 8.59
N THR A 73 20.40 4.56 9.14
CA THR A 73 19.47 4.88 10.22
C THR A 73 18.03 4.84 9.70
N TRP A 74 17.19 4.06 10.34
CA TRP A 74 15.82 3.82 9.90
C TRP A 74 14.83 3.93 11.07
N VAL A 75 13.62 4.43 10.79
CA VAL A 75 12.51 4.49 11.76
C VAL A 75 11.49 3.41 11.41
N LEU A 76 11.23 2.52 12.37
CA LEU A 76 10.27 1.42 12.28
C LEU A 76 8.83 1.88 12.50
N ALA A 77 7.87 1.01 12.23
CA ALA A 77 6.44 1.29 12.35
C ALA A 77 5.96 1.58 13.79
N ASP A 78 6.78 1.24 14.79
CA ASP A 78 6.57 1.55 16.21
C ASP A 78 7.38 2.78 16.67
N ASN A 79 7.92 3.54 15.73
CA ASN A 79 8.80 4.71 15.92
C ASN A 79 10.16 4.40 16.58
N LYS A 80 10.56 3.14 16.73
CA LYS A 80 11.94 2.83 17.14
C LYS A 80 12.90 3.13 16.01
N VAL A 81 14.09 3.60 16.38
CA VAL A 81 15.19 3.85 15.44
C VAL A 81 16.14 2.66 15.46
N ILE A 82 16.48 2.14 14.28
CA ILE A 82 17.44 1.04 14.10
C ILE A 82 18.53 1.40 13.08
N GLN A 83 19.59 0.59 13.05
CA GLN A 83 20.54 0.57 11.94
C GLN A 83 20.15 -0.58 11.00
N ALA A 84 19.42 -0.27 9.95
CA ALA A 84 18.90 -1.26 9.01
C ALA A 84 19.96 -1.61 7.95
N THR A 85 20.11 -2.90 7.66
CA THR A 85 20.98 -3.38 6.58
C THR A 85 20.23 -3.42 5.24
N ALA A 86 20.97 -3.46 4.12
CA ALA A 86 20.37 -3.68 2.80
C ALA A 86 19.60 -5.01 2.72
N THR A 87 20.09 -6.05 3.40
CA THR A 87 19.44 -7.36 3.47
C THR A 87 18.09 -7.29 4.15
N GLU A 88 18.01 -6.67 5.34
CA GLU A 88 16.76 -6.55 6.08
C GLU A 88 15.74 -5.64 5.37
N LEU A 89 16.19 -4.53 4.80
CA LEU A 89 15.33 -3.67 3.96
C LEU A 89 14.82 -4.41 2.73
N GLY A 90 15.65 -5.28 2.13
CA GLY A 90 15.26 -6.11 0.99
C GLY A 90 14.19 -7.13 1.35
N GLU A 91 14.30 -7.76 2.54
CA GLU A 91 13.27 -8.66 3.06
C GLU A 91 11.95 -7.91 3.31
N ALA A 92 12.00 -6.76 4.01
CA ALA A 92 10.83 -5.94 4.27
C ALA A 92 10.15 -5.49 2.96
N LEU A 93 10.92 -5.06 1.97
CA LEU A 93 10.42 -4.66 0.65
C LEU A 93 9.71 -5.82 -0.06
N ALA A 94 10.29 -7.02 -0.03
CA ALA A 94 9.70 -8.20 -0.66
C ALA A 94 8.38 -8.60 0.01
N LEU A 95 8.32 -8.58 1.35
CA LEU A 95 7.09 -8.86 2.11
C LEU A 95 6.01 -7.82 1.82
N ALA A 96 6.37 -6.54 1.82
CA ALA A 96 5.43 -5.44 1.55
C ALA A 96 4.86 -5.52 0.14
N GLY A 97 5.71 -5.79 -0.87
CA GLY A 97 5.28 -5.98 -2.25
C GLY A 97 4.35 -7.19 -2.42
N ALA A 98 4.62 -8.29 -1.72
CA ALA A 98 3.75 -9.46 -1.74
C ALA A 98 2.37 -9.17 -1.14
N GLU A 99 2.31 -8.44 -0.02
CA GLU A 99 1.04 -8.06 0.61
C GLU A 99 0.26 -7.05 -0.26
N GLN A 100 0.94 -6.07 -0.85
CA GLN A 100 0.31 -5.17 -1.80
C GLN A 100 -0.27 -5.92 -3.00
N ALA A 101 0.46 -6.88 -3.56
CA ALA A 101 -0.04 -7.72 -4.65
C ALA A 101 -1.27 -8.54 -4.23
N ARG A 102 -1.27 -9.11 -3.01
CA ARG A 102 -2.41 -9.83 -2.44
C ARG A 102 -3.66 -8.95 -2.38
N LEU A 103 -3.52 -7.71 -1.89
CA LEU A 103 -4.62 -6.73 -1.82
C LEU A 103 -5.14 -6.32 -3.20
N TRP A 104 -4.31 -6.39 -4.24
CA TRP A 104 -4.71 -6.00 -5.59
C TRP A 104 -5.44 -7.11 -6.35
N VAL A 105 -5.14 -8.38 -6.04
CA VAL A 105 -5.75 -9.54 -6.69
C VAL A 105 -7.09 -9.93 -6.06
N GLN A 106 -7.37 -9.52 -4.82
CA GLN A 106 -8.69 -9.68 -4.20
C GLN A 106 -9.72 -8.75 -4.88
N ALA A 107 -10.42 -9.27 -5.89
CA ALA A 107 -11.55 -8.64 -6.57
C ALA A 107 -12.88 -9.04 -5.94
#